data_AF-Q3MNS2-F1
#
_entry.id   AF-Q3MNS2-F1
#
_cell.length_a   1.000
_cell.length_b   1.000
_cell.length_c   1.000
_cell.angle_alpha   90.00
_cell.angle_beta   90.00
_cell.angle_gamma   90.00
#
_symmetry.space_group_name_H-M   'P 1'
#
loop_
_entity.id
_entity.type
_entity.pdbx_description
1 polymer ?
#
loop_
_entity_poly.entity_id
_entity_poly.type
_entity_poly.pdbx_seq_one_letter_code
_entity_poly.pdbx_strand_id
1 'polypeptide(L)'
;MPPATPPEEPIARSTAGPSRVAQRAQDESPSQPPRDDRSMSMAHRHSPDCTIEHGTWRCYVDHGCRRVECREAWRVYGADRNRRIAYGRLAVDHYVTGAHARAHIEHLRSSGLSIRAIARESGIAPVTIRRVIAGHRTRTSTQDKLLEVLPGRHEVTAETPPAMLVDGAGTRRRLRALIAQGWTAVRLAEHAGCSSTNLRLALTKDEAEPTVARFALHVRGQAPGSGVAPACSFWWFRRSMRAGCRLRSRGRGRARC
;
A
#
# COMPACT_ATOMS: atom_id res chain seq x y z
N MET A 1 26.75 55.58 7.25
CA MET A 1 25.51 55.91 6.50
C MET A 1 24.62 54.68 6.48
N PRO A 2 23.58 54.62 7.32
CA PRO A 2 22.61 53.51 7.31
C PRO A 2 21.65 53.65 6.10
N PRO A 3 21.27 52.56 5.42
CA PRO A 3 20.28 52.61 4.35
C PRO A 3 18.86 52.79 4.89
N ALA A 4 18.08 53.55 4.12
CA ALA A 4 16.78 54.11 4.45
C ALA A 4 15.69 53.08 4.78
N THR A 5 14.90 53.40 5.81
CA THR A 5 13.61 52.79 6.14
C THR A 5 12.60 53.02 5.01
N PRO A 6 11.81 52.01 4.59
CA PRO A 6 10.71 52.21 3.65
C PRO A 6 9.53 52.94 4.33
N PRO A 7 8.70 53.67 3.55
CA PRO A 7 7.57 54.43 4.09
C PRO A 7 6.43 53.51 4.56
N GLU A 8 5.84 53.88 5.71
CA GLU A 8 4.65 53.27 6.28
C GLU A 8 3.42 53.52 5.40
N GLU A 9 2.79 52.45 4.92
CA GLU A 9 1.48 52.52 4.27
C GLU A 9 0.35 52.71 5.32
N PRO A 10 -0.66 53.53 5.04
CA PRO A 10 -1.77 53.75 5.96
C PRO A 10 -2.66 52.50 6.04
N ILE A 11 -2.89 52.03 7.27
CA ILE A 11 -3.84 50.95 7.59
C ILE A 11 -5.25 51.40 7.15
N ALA A 12 -5.69 50.88 6.01
CA ALA A 12 -7.07 51.01 5.56
C ALA A 12 -8.00 50.34 6.58
N ARG A 13 -8.86 51.14 7.21
CA ARG A 13 -9.99 50.67 8.02
C ARG A 13 -10.97 49.96 7.08
N SER A 14 -10.86 48.64 7.01
CA SER A 14 -11.86 47.79 6.35
C SER A 14 -13.21 47.98 7.03
N THR A 15 -14.14 48.52 6.27
CA THR A 15 -15.57 48.67 6.58
C THR A 15 -16.20 47.35 7.00
N ALA A 16 -17.12 47.46 7.95
CA ALA A 16 -17.91 46.39 8.53
C ALA A 16 -18.56 45.49 7.48
N GLY A 17 -18.25 44.19 7.52
CA GLY A 17 -19.08 43.17 6.90
C GLY A 17 -20.40 43.00 7.67
N PRO A 18 -21.50 42.63 7.01
CA PRO A 18 -22.81 42.53 7.65
C PRO A 18 -22.79 41.51 8.79
N SER A 19 -23.46 41.83 9.89
CA SER A 19 -23.56 40.97 11.07
C SER A 19 -24.03 39.56 10.70
N ARG A 20 -23.50 38.54 11.40
CA ARG A 20 -23.90 37.11 11.28
C ARG A 20 -25.41 36.86 11.49
N VAL A 21 -26.16 37.86 11.96
CA VAL A 21 -27.62 37.79 12.15
C VAL A 21 -28.36 37.95 10.82
N ALA A 22 -27.80 38.66 9.83
CA ALA A 22 -28.46 38.96 8.55
C ALA A 22 -28.30 37.85 7.49
N GLN A 23 -27.32 36.97 7.60
CA GLN A 23 -27.08 35.89 6.62
C GLN A 23 -27.98 34.66 6.83
N ARG A 24 -28.79 34.63 7.90
CA ARG A 24 -29.66 33.48 8.23
C ARG A 24 -31.03 33.52 7.51
N ALA A 25 -31.32 34.59 6.77
CA ALA A 25 -32.65 34.86 6.21
C ALA A 25 -32.77 34.64 4.69
N GLN A 26 -31.73 34.16 4.00
CA GLN A 26 -31.73 34.04 2.53
C GLN A 26 -31.56 32.61 1.98
N ASP A 27 -31.50 31.60 2.85
CA ASP A 27 -31.54 30.16 2.46
C ASP A 27 -32.96 29.57 2.63
N GLU A 28 -34.01 30.39 2.51
CA GLU A 28 -35.40 29.91 2.43
C GLU A 28 -35.79 29.71 0.97
N SER A 29 -35.55 28.48 0.48
CA SER A 29 -36.11 27.93 -0.76
C SER A 29 -36.13 26.40 -0.68
N PRO A 30 -37.07 25.73 -1.37
CA PRO A 30 -38.46 25.56 -0.99
C PRO A 30 -38.66 24.29 -0.17
N SER A 31 -39.64 24.34 0.73
CA SER A 31 -40.38 23.24 1.34
C SER A 31 -40.08 21.86 0.75
N GLN A 32 -39.17 21.13 1.41
CA GLN A 32 -39.26 19.68 1.41
C GLN A 32 -40.71 19.32 1.80
N PRO A 33 -41.39 18.41 1.08
CA PRO A 33 -42.67 17.91 1.56
C PRO A 33 -42.46 17.45 3.01
N PRO A 34 -43.40 17.74 3.93
CA PRO A 34 -43.28 17.29 5.30
C PRO A 34 -42.97 15.80 5.24
N ARG A 35 -41.81 15.40 5.79
CA ARG A 35 -41.49 13.97 5.90
C ARG A 35 -42.68 13.32 6.56
N ASP A 36 -43.36 12.51 5.77
CA ASP A 36 -44.72 12.03 5.95
C ASP A 36 -45.10 11.84 7.41
N ASP A 37 -46.27 12.38 7.73
CA ASP A 37 -47.13 12.03 8.86
C ASP A 37 -46.74 10.72 9.56
N ARG A 38 -45.96 10.85 10.63
CA ARG A 38 -45.91 9.83 11.69
C ARG A 38 -46.52 10.34 12.98
N SER A 39 -47.45 11.28 12.84
CA SER A 39 -48.41 11.67 13.86
C SER A 39 -49.52 10.61 13.89
N MET A 40 -49.42 9.72 14.86
CA MET A 40 -50.56 8.97 15.44
C MET A 40 -51.12 7.77 14.64
N SER A 41 -50.43 6.64 14.76
CA SER A 41 -51.10 5.53 15.46
C SER A 41 -50.16 5.03 16.57
N MET A 42 -50.58 5.20 17.82
CA MET A 42 -49.95 4.54 18.98
C MET A 42 -50.39 3.07 19.07
N ALA A 43 -50.72 2.43 17.94
CA ALA A 43 -50.80 0.99 17.87
C ALA A 43 -49.40 0.47 17.58
N HIS A 44 -48.95 -0.47 18.40
CA HIS A 44 -47.60 -1.00 18.40
C HIS A 44 -47.15 -1.38 16.98
N ARG A 45 -46.12 -0.70 16.45
CA ARG A 45 -45.35 -1.19 15.30
C ARG A 45 -44.47 -2.35 15.79
N HIS A 46 -45.13 -3.37 16.33
CA HIS A 46 -44.60 -4.67 16.66
C HIS A 46 -44.61 -5.44 15.35
N SER A 47 -43.45 -5.87 14.84
CA SER A 47 -43.47 -6.91 13.81
C SER A 47 -44.16 -8.12 14.45
N PRO A 48 -45.34 -8.56 14.00
CA PRO A 48 -46.11 -9.62 14.67
C PRO A 48 -45.27 -10.89 14.91
N ASP A 49 -44.24 -11.09 14.10
CA ASP A 49 -43.28 -12.19 14.18
C ASP A 49 -42.07 -11.87 15.06
N CYS A 50 -42.31 -11.53 16.33
CA CYS A 50 -41.25 -11.44 17.32
C CYS A 50 -41.00 -12.83 17.94
N THR A 51 -40.10 -13.62 17.34
CA THR A 51 -39.76 -14.97 17.81
C THR A 51 -38.87 -14.97 19.07
N ILE A 52 -38.24 -13.84 19.42
CA ILE A 52 -37.34 -13.71 20.57
C ILE A 52 -38.12 -13.28 21.82
N GLU A 53 -37.77 -13.82 22.99
CA GLU A 53 -38.32 -13.41 24.29
C GLU A 53 -38.23 -11.89 24.52
N HIS A 54 -39.37 -11.31 24.93
CA HIS A 54 -39.46 -9.92 25.36
C HIS A 54 -38.68 -9.68 26.66
N GLY A 55 -38.38 -8.42 26.97
CA GLY A 55 -37.50 -8.06 28.09
C GLY A 55 -35.99 -8.21 27.81
N THR A 56 -35.61 -8.57 26.58
CA THR A 56 -34.21 -8.57 26.13
C THR A 56 -33.91 -7.37 25.24
N TRP A 57 -32.66 -6.87 25.27
CA TRP A 57 -32.23 -5.76 24.42
C TRP A 57 -32.22 -6.14 22.92
N ARG A 58 -31.98 -7.42 22.59
CA ARG A 58 -31.99 -7.95 21.22
C ARG A 58 -33.35 -7.81 20.56
N CYS A 59 -34.43 -8.12 21.28
CA CYS A 59 -35.80 -7.94 20.79
C CYS A 59 -36.08 -6.48 20.35
N TYR A 60 -35.49 -5.49 21.03
CA TYR A 60 -35.61 -4.08 20.65
C TYR A 60 -34.81 -3.71 19.38
N VAL A 61 -33.60 -4.25 19.20
CA VAL A 61 -32.69 -3.92 18.09
C VAL A 61 -32.99 -4.72 16.83
N ASP A 62 -33.12 -6.03 16.97
CA ASP A 62 -33.20 -6.96 15.83
C ASP A 62 -34.62 -7.00 15.24
N HIS A 63 -35.65 -6.97 16.10
CA HIS A 63 -37.07 -7.05 15.70
C HIS A 63 -37.83 -5.73 15.82
N GLY A 64 -37.16 -4.66 16.27
CA GLY A 64 -37.76 -3.33 16.39
C GLY A 64 -38.87 -3.22 17.44
N CYS A 65 -38.96 -4.17 18.39
CA CYS A 65 -40.02 -4.18 19.40
C CYS A 65 -39.98 -2.90 20.25
N ARG A 66 -41.16 -2.33 20.54
CA ARG A 66 -41.30 -1.05 21.28
C ARG A 66 -42.01 -1.17 22.63
N ARG A 67 -42.29 -2.40 23.09
CA ARG A 67 -42.84 -2.70 24.43
C ARG A 67 -41.94 -2.11 25.53
N VAL A 68 -42.53 -1.81 26.68
CA VAL A 68 -41.86 -1.15 27.80
C VAL A 68 -40.65 -1.97 28.28
N GLU A 69 -40.84 -3.27 28.50
CA GLU A 69 -39.79 -4.20 28.96
C GLU A 69 -38.56 -4.22 28.02
N CYS A 70 -38.78 -4.32 26.70
CA CYS A 70 -37.68 -4.30 25.72
C CYS A 70 -36.95 -2.96 25.67
N ARG A 71 -37.69 -1.85 25.83
CA ARG A 71 -37.13 -0.50 25.87
C ARG A 71 -36.29 -0.28 27.14
N GLU A 72 -36.76 -0.81 28.26
CA GLU A 72 -36.04 -0.77 29.53
C GLU A 72 -34.77 -1.64 29.47
N ALA A 73 -34.86 -2.85 28.95
CA ALA A 73 -33.71 -3.72 28.72
C ALA A 73 -32.65 -3.07 27.81
N TRP A 74 -33.07 -2.39 26.74
CA TRP A 74 -32.18 -1.59 25.90
C TRP A 74 -31.51 -0.44 26.65
N ARG A 75 -32.25 0.29 27.49
CA ARG A 75 -31.70 1.37 28.33
C ARG A 75 -30.68 0.86 29.33
N VAL A 76 -30.99 -0.24 30.04
CA VAL A 76 -30.08 -0.88 31.00
C VAL A 76 -28.81 -1.36 30.30
N TYR A 77 -28.94 -2.05 29.16
CA TYR A 77 -27.81 -2.48 28.34
C TYR A 77 -26.95 -1.28 27.89
N GLY A 78 -27.58 -0.20 27.39
CA GLY A 78 -26.89 1.01 26.95
C GLY A 78 -26.12 1.69 28.10
N ALA A 79 -26.72 1.77 29.29
CA ALA A 79 -26.09 2.34 30.48
C ALA A 79 -24.89 1.51 30.94
N ASP A 80 -25.03 0.18 31.02
CA ASP A 80 -23.93 -0.73 31.37
C ASP A 80 -22.81 -0.67 30.34
N ARG A 81 -23.15 -0.69 29.04
CA ARG A 81 -22.18 -0.52 27.95
C ARG A 81 -21.41 0.78 28.09
N ASN A 82 -22.09 1.92 28.25
CA ASN A 82 -21.43 3.22 28.40
C ASN A 82 -20.54 3.27 29.65
N ARG A 83 -20.97 2.67 30.76
CA ARG A 83 -20.17 2.54 31.98
C ARG A 83 -18.90 1.73 31.74
N ARG A 84 -18.98 0.59 31.03
CA ARG A 84 -17.81 -0.24 30.69
C ARG A 84 -16.83 0.49 29.78
N ILE A 85 -17.34 1.30 28.85
CA ILE A 85 -16.51 2.14 27.96
C ILE A 85 -15.80 3.21 28.77
N ALA A 86 -16.51 3.93 29.65
CA ALA A 86 -15.95 4.98 30.48
C ALA A 86 -14.86 4.45 31.43
N TYR A 87 -15.04 3.23 31.96
CA TYR A 87 -14.04 2.55 32.77
C TYR A 87 -12.94 1.83 31.97
N GLY A 88 -12.93 1.97 30.63
CA GLY A 88 -11.94 1.32 29.77
C GLY A 88 -11.99 -0.21 29.74
N ARG A 89 -13.02 -0.84 30.34
CA ARG A 89 -13.19 -2.30 30.37
C ARG A 89 -13.68 -2.88 29.04
N LEU A 90 -14.20 -2.03 28.16
CA LEU A 90 -14.59 -2.40 26.81
C LEU A 90 -13.84 -1.52 25.81
N ALA A 91 -12.94 -2.11 25.04
CA ALA A 91 -12.29 -1.42 23.93
C ALA A 91 -13.32 -1.13 22.84
N VAL A 92 -13.61 0.15 22.60
CA VAL A 92 -14.54 0.56 21.53
C VAL A 92 -13.73 0.92 20.31
N ASP A 93 -13.99 0.18 19.26
CA ASP A 93 -13.55 0.51 17.92
C ASP A 93 -14.30 1.77 17.45
N HIS A 94 -13.58 2.90 17.34
CA HIS A 94 -14.14 4.19 16.95
C HIS A 94 -13.55 4.65 15.62
N TYR A 95 -14.23 5.60 14.97
CA TYR A 95 -13.77 6.15 13.70
C TYR A 95 -12.70 7.22 13.93
N VAL A 96 -11.49 6.95 13.46
CA VAL A 96 -10.34 7.86 13.43
C VAL A 96 -10.15 8.45 12.04
N THR A 97 -9.40 9.55 11.92
CA THR A 97 -9.13 10.24 10.65
C THR A 97 -8.28 9.41 9.68
N GLY A 98 -7.55 8.41 10.18
CA GLY A 98 -6.69 7.53 9.39
C GLY A 98 -5.43 8.21 8.86
N ALA A 99 -5.06 9.39 9.37
CA ALA A 99 -3.87 10.12 8.91
C ALA A 99 -2.58 9.32 9.07
N HIS A 100 -2.38 8.68 10.23
CA HIS A 100 -1.24 7.81 10.49
C HIS A 100 -1.20 6.60 9.56
N ALA A 101 -2.33 5.92 9.39
CA ALA A 101 -2.44 4.79 8.46
C ALA A 101 -2.09 5.21 7.02
N ARG A 102 -2.53 6.40 6.58
CA ARG A 102 -2.24 6.90 5.23
C ARG A 102 -0.75 7.19 5.04
N ALA A 103 -0.13 7.88 6.00
CA ALA A 103 1.31 8.15 5.95
C ALA A 103 2.12 6.85 5.91
N HIS A 104 1.72 5.86 6.71
CA HIS A 104 2.38 4.55 6.73
C HIS A 104 2.17 3.77 5.43
N ILE A 105 0.97 3.75 4.87
CA ILE A 105 0.71 3.13 3.56
C ILE A 105 1.58 3.77 2.47
N GLU A 106 1.73 5.09 2.48
CA GLU A 106 2.59 5.76 1.49
C GLU A 106 4.07 5.41 1.70
N HIS A 107 4.52 5.32 2.96
CA HIS A 107 5.84 4.82 3.29
C HIS A 107 6.06 3.39 2.76
N LEU A 108 5.14 2.46 3.02
CA LEU A 108 5.19 1.10 2.50
C LEU A 108 5.23 1.06 0.96
N ARG A 109 4.45 1.92 0.29
CA ARG A 109 4.46 2.04 -1.16
C ARG A 109 5.78 2.57 -1.70
N SER A 110 6.39 3.53 -1.01
CA SER A 110 7.73 4.04 -1.35
C SER A 110 8.81 2.96 -1.20
N SER A 111 8.62 2.01 -0.28
CA SER A 111 9.46 0.81 -0.15
C SER A 111 9.16 -0.29 -1.17
N GLY A 112 8.27 -0.05 -2.14
CA GLY A 112 7.94 -0.97 -3.23
C GLY A 112 6.80 -1.94 -2.94
N LEU A 113 6.06 -1.79 -1.83
CA LEU A 113 4.89 -2.64 -1.56
C LEU A 113 3.69 -2.21 -2.41
N SER A 114 3.07 -3.17 -3.08
CA SER A 114 1.77 -2.93 -3.72
C SER A 114 0.63 -2.93 -2.70
N ILE A 115 -0.46 -2.24 -3.02
CA ILE A 115 -1.70 -2.25 -2.21
C ILE A 115 -2.21 -3.70 -1.96
N ARG A 116 -2.02 -4.61 -2.92
CA ARG A 116 -2.41 -6.02 -2.76
C ARG A 116 -1.54 -6.75 -1.74
N ALA A 117 -0.24 -6.45 -1.71
CA ALA A 117 0.67 -7.01 -0.71
C ALA A 117 0.33 -6.50 0.69
N ILE A 118 0.09 -5.19 0.82
CA ILE A 118 -0.35 -4.56 2.08
C ILE A 118 -1.67 -5.17 2.56
N ALA A 119 -2.63 -5.38 1.66
CA ALA A 119 -3.91 -6.01 1.96
C ALA A 119 -3.76 -7.43 2.53
N ARG A 120 -2.88 -8.23 1.92
CA ARG A 120 -2.60 -9.60 2.38
C ARG A 120 -1.96 -9.59 3.76
N GLU A 121 -0.95 -8.75 3.98
CA GLU A 121 -0.22 -8.71 5.25
C GLU A 121 -1.09 -8.20 6.40
N SER A 122 -1.90 -7.18 6.15
CA SER A 122 -2.80 -6.60 7.16
C SER A 122 -4.12 -7.37 7.35
N GLY A 123 -4.44 -8.31 6.47
CA GLY A 123 -5.74 -8.98 6.43
C GLY A 123 -6.92 -8.05 6.14
N ILE A 124 -6.67 -6.89 5.52
CA ILE A 124 -7.68 -5.87 5.21
C ILE A 124 -8.02 -5.92 3.72
N ALA A 125 -9.31 -5.80 3.40
CA ALA A 125 -9.77 -5.73 2.03
C ALA A 125 -9.10 -4.57 1.25
N PRO A 126 -8.62 -4.78 0.01
CA PRO A 126 -7.95 -3.74 -0.78
C PRO A 126 -8.78 -2.47 -0.97
N VAL A 127 -10.11 -2.62 -1.05
CA VAL A 127 -11.05 -1.49 -1.16
C VAL A 127 -11.01 -0.59 0.08
N THR A 128 -10.89 -1.18 1.26
CA THR A 128 -10.78 -0.43 2.52
C THR A 128 -9.47 0.37 2.55
N ILE A 129 -8.37 -0.22 2.10
CA ILE A 129 -7.08 0.47 2.01
C ILE A 129 -7.17 1.67 1.05
N ARG A 130 -7.80 1.49 -0.12
CA ARG A 130 -8.04 2.61 -1.06
C ARG A 130 -8.87 3.73 -0.43
N ARG A 131 -9.87 3.39 0.39
CA ARG A 131 -10.66 4.40 1.13
C ARG A 131 -9.83 5.17 2.14
N VAL A 132 -8.92 4.50 2.85
CA VAL A 132 -7.99 5.14 3.80
C VAL A 132 -7.08 6.13 3.06
N ILE A 133 -6.52 5.70 1.92
CA ILE A 133 -5.70 6.55 1.05
C ILE A 133 -6.51 7.79 0.60
N ALA A 134 -7.76 7.58 0.17
CA ALA A 134 -8.65 8.64 -0.31
C ALA A 134 -9.13 9.64 0.76
N GLY A 135 -8.76 9.48 2.04
CA GLY A 135 -9.12 10.43 3.08
C GLY A 135 -10.25 10.00 4.00
N HIS A 136 -10.88 8.85 3.77
CA HIS A 136 -12.02 8.43 4.58
C HIS A 136 -11.60 8.04 6.00
N ARG A 137 -12.48 8.35 6.96
CA ARG A 137 -12.34 7.88 8.34
C ARG A 137 -12.34 6.35 8.36
N THR A 138 -11.48 5.79 9.20
CA THR A 138 -11.32 4.35 9.37
C THR A 138 -11.50 3.97 10.83
N ARG A 139 -11.71 2.70 11.09
CA ARG A 139 -11.82 2.15 12.45
C ARG A 139 -10.44 2.06 13.09
N THR A 140 -10.33 2.30 14.40
CA THR A 140 -9.06 2.19 15.15
C THR A 140 -8.41 0.83 14.93
N SER A 141 -9.19 -0.25 15.03
CA SER A 141 -8.72 -1.62 14.75
C SER A 141 -8.14 -1.82 13.34
N THR A 142 -8.66 -1.08 12.35
CA THR A 142 -8.15 -1.13 10.98
C THR A 142 -6.87 -0.32 10.83
N GLN A 143 -6.76 0.81 11.51
CA GLN A 143 -5.54 1.61 11.55
C GLN A 143 -4.41 0.82 12.22
N ASP A 144 -4.65 0.16 13.34
CA ASP A 144 -3.64 -0.59 14.09
C ASP A 144 -3.05 -1.72 13.24
N LYS A 145 -3.91 -2.53 12.61
CA LYS A 145 -3.48 -3.58 11.66
C LYS A 145 -2.66 -3.07 10.49
N LEU A 146 -2.91 -1.85 10.01
CA LEU A 146 -2.11 -1.26 8.94
C LEU A 146 -0.74 -0.84 9.46
N LEU A 147 -0.67 -0.29 10.67
CA LEU A 147 0.59 0.13 11.30
C LEU A 147 1.48 -1.06 11.68
N GLU A 148 0.91 -2.23 11.95
CA GLU A 148 1.64 -3.47 12.20
C GLU A 148 2.42 -3.99 10.97
N VAL A 149 2.05 -3.57 9.74
CA VAL A 149 2.74 -4.01 8.52
C VAL A 149 4.12 -3.35 8.44
N LEU A 150 5.18 -4.14 8.47
CA LEU A 150 6.56 -3.63 8.46
C LEU A 150 7.14 -3.48 7.05
N PRO A 151 7.82 -2.36 6.74
CA PRO A 151 8.61 -2.22 5.52
C PRO A 151 9.85 -3.11 5.63
N GLY A 152 9.96 -4.13 4.78
CA GLY A 152 11.24 -4.86 4.61
C GLY A 152 11.21 -6.38 4.76
N ARG A 153 10.03 -7.02 4.85
CA ARG A 153 9.96 -8.50 4.97
C ARG A 153 9.15 -9.23 3.90
N HIS A 154 8.96 -8.64 2.73
CA HIS A 154 8.39 -9.40 1.62
C HIS A 154 9.50 -10.11 0.87
N GLU A 155 9.86 -11.27 1.41
CA GLU A 155 10.55 -12.28 0.64
C GLU A 155 9.70 -12.54 -0.62
N VAL A 156 10.31 -12.40 -1.80
CA VAL A 156 9.66 -12.79 -3.03
C VAL A 156 9.47 -14.30 -2.94
N THR A 157 8.24 -14.74 -2.68
CA THR A 157 7.84 -16.16 -2.58
C THR A 157 7.23 -16.63 -3.89
N ALA A 158 7.11 -17.95 -4.07
CA ALA A 158 6.49 -18.56 -5.26
C ALA A 158 5.05 -18.08 -5.52
N GLU A 159 4.35 -17.60 -4.48
CA GLU A 159 2.99 -17.05 -4.56
C GLU A 159 2.95 -15.60 -5.03
N THR A 160 4.10 -14.96 -5.24
CA THR A 160 4.17 -13.59 -5.77
C THR A 160 3.74 -13.60 -7.23
N PRO A 161 2.80 -12.74 -7.65
CA PRO A 161 2.36 -12.70 -9.04
C PRO A 161 3.55 -12.50 -9.98
N PRO A 162 3.68 -13.29 -11.06
CA PRO A 162 4.91 -13.36 -11.84
C PRO A 162 5.27 -12.03 -12.51
N ALA A 163 4.29 -11.20 -12.86
CA ALA A 163 4.48 -9.89 -13.48
C ALA A 163 4.64 -8.73 -12.47
N MET A 164 4.63 -9.01 -11.17
CA MET A 164 4.76 -7.98 -10.14
C MET A 164 6.17 -7.38 -10.16
N LEU A 165 6.27 -6.06 -10.04
CA LEU A 165 7.54 -5.39 -9.83
C LEU A 165 7.96 -5.50 -8.36
N VAL A 166 9.18 -5.96 -8.12
CA VAL A 166 9.82 -6.14 -6.82
C VAL A 166 11.15 -5.40 -6.80
N ASP A 167 11.72 -5.17 -5.61
CA ASP A 167 13.07 -4.64 -5.48
C ASP A 167 14.08 -5.55 -6.22
N GLY A 168 14.81 -4.94 -7.16
CA GLY A 168 15.82 -5.63 -7.95
C GLY A 168 17.20 -5.70 -7.29
N ALA A 169 17.44 -4.97 -6.20
CA ALA A 169 18.77 -4.86 -5.57
C ALA A 169 19.32 -6.25 -5.20
N GLY A 170 18.53 -7.06 -4.50
CA GLY A 170 18.92 -8.43 -4.12
C GLY A 170 19.18 -9.34 -5.33
N THR A 171 18.39 -9.20 -6.39
CA THR A 171 18.54 -9.96 -7.63
C THR A 171 19.87 -9.61 -8.32
N ARG A 172 20.19 -8.32 -8.45
CA ARG A 172 21.43 -7.84 -9.06
C ARG A 172 22.67 -8.23 -8.28
N ARG A 173 22.63 -8.08 -6.94
CA ARG A 173 23.73 -8.53 -6.07
C ARG A 173 24.01 -10.02 -6.24
N ARG A 174 22.96 -10.84 -6.34
CA ARG A 174 23.10 -12.28 -6.61
C ARG A 174 23.66 -12.57 -7.99
N LEU A 175 23.18 -11.89 -9.04
CA LEU A 175 23.73 -12.05 -10.39
C LEU A 175 25.22 -11.69 -10.44
N ARG A 176 25.62 -10.57 -9.83
CA ARG A 176 27.05 -10.18 -9.74
C ARG A 176 27.87 -11.21 -8.99
N ALA A 177 27.34 -11.77 -7.90
CA ALA A 177 28.00 -12.83 -7.14
C ALA A 177 28.17 -14.11 -7.98
N LEU A 178 27.15 -14.53 -8.73
CA LEU A 178 27.24 -15.69 -9.63
C LEU A 178 28.29 -15.47 -10.74
N ILE A 179 28.34 -14.27 -11.31
CA ILE A 179 29.37 -13.91 -12.30
C ILE A 179 30.77 -13.95 -11.68
N ALA A 180 30.93 -13.43 -10.45
CA ALA A 180 32.19 -13.49 -9.71
C ALA A 180 32.63 -14.94 -9.39
N GLN A 181 31.67 -15.86 -9.24
CA GLN A 181 31.92 -17.30 -9.10
C GLN A 181 32.22 -18.02 -10.43
N GLY A 182 32.30 -17.28 -11.55
CA GLY A 182 32.66 -17.81 -12.86
C GLY A 182 31.49 -18.20 -13.75
N TRP A 183 30.24 -17.88 -13.37
CA TRP A 183 29.10 -18.10 -14.26
C TRP A 183 29.08 -17.08 -15.40
N THR A 184 28.93 -17.57 -16.64
CA THR A 184 28.76 -16.68 -17.79
C THR A 184 27.32 -16.18 -17.87
N ALA A 185 27.13 -14.93 -18.31
CA ALA A 185 25.82 -14.32 -18.49
C ALA A 185 24.88 -15.15 -19.39
N VAL A 186 25.43 -15.83 -20.41
CA VAL A 186 24.68 -16.70 -21.32
C VAL A 186 24.15 -17.94 -20.58
N ARG A 187 25.00 -18.63 -19.81
CA ARG A 187 24.57 -19.80 -19.02
C ARG A 187 23.59 -19.42 -17.92
N LEU A 188 23.79 -18.27 -17.28
CA LEU A 188 22.84 -17.76 -16.30
C LEU A 188 21.47 -17.50 -16.94
N ALA A 189 21.43 -16.98 -18.17
CA ALA A 189 20.19 -16.71 -18.89
C ALA A 189 19.46 -18.01 -19.27
N GLU A 190 20.19 -18.99 -19.81
CA GLU A 190 19.67 -20.33 -20.11
C GLU A 190 19.11 -21.01 -18.85
N HIS A 191 19.89 -21.01 -17.77
CA HIS A 191 19.49 -21.61 -16.50
C HIS A 191 18.36 -20.82 -15.83
N ALA A 192 18.28 -19.51 -16.10
CA ALA A 192 17.21 -18.64 -15.64
C ALA A 192 15.92 -18.71 -16.48
N GLY A 193 15.93 -19.48 -17.59
CA GLY A 193 14.83 -19.52 -18.54
C GLY A 193 14.50 -18.15 -19.14
N CYS A 194 15.49 -17.26 -19.28
CA CYS A 194 15.30 -15.91 -19.79
C CYS A 194 16.27 -15.59 -20.93
N SER A 195 15.96 -14.55 -21.71
CA SER A 195 16.83 -14.07 -22.78
C SER A 195 18.10 -13.42 -22.21
N SER A 196 19.24 -13.63 -22.87
CA SER A 196 20.52 -12.96 -22.56
C SER A 196 20.40 -11.44 -22.58
N THR A 197 19.52 -10.88 -23.42
CA THR A 197 19.20 -9.45 -23.44
C THR A 197 18.56 -8.98 -22.14
N ASN A 198 17.60 -9.74 -21.59
CA ASN A 198 16.94 -9.40 -20.32
C ASN A 198 17.92 -9.46 -19.15
N LEU A 199 18.81 -10.46 -19.15
CA LEU A 199 19.83 -10.58 -18.12
C LEU A 199 20.85 -9.44 -18.19
N ARG A 200 21.26 -9.04 -19.41
CA ARG A 200 22.16 -7.90 -19.61
C ARG A 200 21.51 -6.59 -19.17
N LEU A 201 20.24 -6.37 -19.51
CA LEU A 201 19.47 -5.22 -19.04
C LEU A 201 19.37 -5.20 -17.50
N ALA A 202 19.16 -6.35 -16.86
CA ALA A 202 19.10 -6.43 -15.41
C ALA A 202 20.43 -6.06 -14.74
N LEU A 203 21.58 -6.36 -15.38
CA LEU A 203 22.92 -6.03 -14.87
C LEU A 203 23.29 -4.55 -15.05
N THR A 204 22.80 -3.90 -16.11
CA THR A 204 23.10 -2.49 -16.42
C THR A 204 22.23 -1.50 -15.65
N LYS A 205 21.10 -1.94 -15.11
CA LYS A 205 20.17 -1.11 -14.33
C LYS A 205 20.72 -0.82 -12.94
N ASP A 206 20.34 0.35 -12.41
CA ASP A 206 20.68 0.77 -11.05
C ASP A 206 20.06 -0.12 -9.98
N GLU A 207 20.68 -0.16 -8.79
CA GLU A 207 20.22 -0.98 -7.67
C GLU A 207 18.82 -0.60 -7.16
N ALA A 208 18.37 0.63 -7.40
CA ALA A 208 17.04 1.10 -7.04
C ALA A 208 15.95 0.70 -8.05
N GLU A 209 16.31 0.21 -9.24
CA GLU A 209 15.30 -0.06 -10.27
C GLU A 209 14.51 -1.34 -10.00
N PRO A 210 13.17 -1.32 -10.15
CA PRO A 210 12.36 -2.49 -9.93
C PRO A 210 12.64 -3.58 -10.98
N THR A 211 12.47 -4.83 -10.57
CA THR A 211 12.65 -6.04 -11.39
C THR A 211 11.40 -6.90 -11.30
N VAL A 212 11.14 -7.73 -12.30
CA VAL A 212 9.95 -8.59 -12.33
C VAL A 212 10.11 -9.77 -11.36
N ALA A 213 9.09 -10.04 -10.54
CA ALA A 213 9.09 -11.05 -9.48
C ALA A 213 9.47 -12.44 -9.99
N ARG A 214 8.94 -12.83 -11.15
CA ARG A 214 9.34 -14.07 -11.84
C ARG A 214 10.85 -14.20 -11.98
N PHE A 215 11.50 -13.15 -12.49
CA PHE A 215 12.93 -13.17 -12.73
C PHE A 215 13.70 -13.20 -11.41
N ALA A 216 13.26 -12.42 -10.41
CA ALA A 216 13.85 -12.43 -9.08
C ALA A 216 13.77 -13.81 -8.41
N LEU A 217 12.63 -14.50 -8.52
CA LEU A 217 12.44 -15.87 -8.00
C LEU A 217 13.37 -16.86 -8.68
N HIS A 218 13.48 -16.77 -10.01
CA HIS A 218 14.32 -17.69 -10.77
C HIS A 218 15.80 -17.52 -10.42
N VAL A 219 16.27 -16.28 -10.28
CA VAL A 219 17.64 -15.98 -9.83
C VAL A 219 17.87 -16.41 -8.37
N ARG A 220 16.86 -16.31 -7.48
CA ARG A 220 16.95 -16.81 -6.09
C ARG A 220 17.03 -18.34 -6.00
N GLY A 221 16.28 -19.04 -6.86
CA GLY A 221 16.29 -20.50 -6.94
C GLY A 221 17.63 -21.09 -7.38
N GLN A 222 18.49 -20.28 -8.03
CA GLN A 222 19.88 -20.63 -8.28
C GLN A 222 20.68 -20.44 -6.99
N ALA A 223 20.77 -21.52 -6.20
CA ALA A 223 21.65 -21.58 -5.04
C ALA A 223 23.12 -21.71 -5.51
N PRO A 224 24.08 -21.00 -4.90
CA PRO A 224 25.51 -21.09 -5.26
C PRO A 224 26.18 -22.43 -4.88
N GLY A 225 25.44 -23.54 -4.80
CA GLY A 225 25.95 -24.86 -4.39
C GLY A 225 25.32 -26.08 -5.05
N SER A 226 24.29 -25.96 -5.89
CA SER A 226 23.57 -27.11 -6.47
C SER A 226 24.00 -27.48 -7.89
N GLY A 227 24.99 -26.79 -8.45
CA GLY A 227 25.61 -27.15 -9.71
C GLY A 227 27.08 -26.81 -9.61
N VAL A 228 27.94 -27.83 -9.72
CA VAL A 228 29.37 -27.68 -9.97
C VAL A 228 29.52 -26.50 -10.93
N ALA A 229 30.12 -25.39 -10.50
CA ALA A 229 30.58 -24.37 -11.44
C ALA A 229 31.40 -25.18 -12.46
N PRO A 230 30.96 -25.30 -13.73
CA PRO A 230 31.69 -26.14 -14.65
C PRO A 230 33.07 -25.52 -14.66
N ALA A 231 34.07 -26.28 -14.24
CA ALA A 231 35.46 -25.86 -14.24
C ALA A 231 35.73 -25.40 -15.67
N CYS A 232 35.53 -24.11 -15.92
CA CYS A 232 35.57 -23.57 -17.25
C CYS A 232 37.04 -23.34 -17.51
N SER A 233 37.68 -24.45 -17.87
CA SER A 233 38.47 -24.50 -19.09
C SER A 233 39.56 -23.44 -19.18
N PHE A 234 40.61 -23.72 -18.42
CA PHE A 234 42.01 -23.65 -18.88
C PHE A 234 42.21 -24.15 -20.35
N TRP A 235 41.23 -24.89 -20.89
CA TRP A 235 41.13 -25.35 -22.28
C TRP A 235 40.85 -24.28 -23.34
N TRP A 236 40.21 -23.13 -23.04
CA TRP A 236 39.97 -22.12 -24.09
C TRP A 236 41.20 -21.22 -24.33
N PHE A 237 42.01 -20.97 -23.30
CA PHE A 237 43.25 -20.20 -23.43
C PHE A 237 44.36 -20.95 -24.17
N ARG A 238 44.35 -22.29 -24.15
CA ARG A 238 45.40 -23.13 -24.79
C ARG A 238 45.10 -23.50 -26.25
N ARG A 239 43.86 -23.31 -26.73
CA ARG A 239 43.47 -23.58 -28.14
C ARG A 239 43.66 -22.37 -29.07
N SER A 240 43.81 -21.15 -28.53
CA SER A 240 44.20 -19.97 -29.33
C SER A 240 45.72 -19.81 -29.50
N MET A 241 46.54 -20.46 -28.69
CA MET A 241 48.02 -20.39 -28.81
C MET A 241 48.67 -21.46 -29.70
N ARG A 242 47.90 -22.38 -30.31
CA ARG A 242 48.43 -23.35 -31.29
C ARG A 242 47.80 -23.25 -32.69
N ALA A 243 47.04 -22.21 -32.97
CA ALA A 243 46.57 -21.89 -34.31
C ALA A 243 47.29 -20.64 -34.83
N GLY A 244 48.50 -20.85 -35.36
CA GLY A 244 49.00 -20.11 -36.52
C GLY A 244 49.16 -18.60 -36.37
N CYS A 245 50.30 -18.22 -35.83
CA CYS A 245 51.03 -17.06 -36.30
C CYS A 245 51.11 -17.10 -37.85
N ARG A 246 50.34 -16.23 -38.52
CA ARG A 246 50.70 -15.69 -39.84
C ARG A 246 50.65 -14.18 -39.74
N LEU A 247 51.82 -13.63 -39.42
CA LEU A 247 52.22 -12.29 -39.84
C LEU A 247 51.75 -12.04 -41.28
N ARG A 248 50.91 -11.03 -41.47
CA ARG A 248 50.73 -10.40 -42.79
C ARG A 248 51.18 -8.96 -42.68
N SER A 249 52.50 -8.78 -42.72
CA SER A 249 53.13 -7.52 -43.07
C SER A 249 52.76 -7.17 -44.51
N ARG A 250 52.02 -6.08 -44.70
CA ARG A 250 52.00 -5.34 -45.98
C ARG A 250 52.13 -3.86 -45.67
N GLY A 251 53.38 -3.41 -45.67
CA GLY A 251 53.70 -2.02 -45.98
C GLY A 251 53.50 -1.75 -47.47
N ARG A 252 53.16 -0.48 -47.75
CA ARG A 252 53.29 0.34 -48.98
C ARG A 252 52.27 1.48 -48.76
N GLY A 253 52.62 2.72 -48.46
CA GLY A 253 53.77 3.46 -48.97
C GLY A 253 53.57 3.72 -50.45
N ARG A 254 52.90 4.82 -50.79
CA ARG A 254 53.08 5.61 -52.03
C ARG A 254 52.39 6.96 -51.90
N ALA A 255 53.23 7.98 -51.73
CA ALA A 255 52.97 9.32 -52.22
C ALA A 255 52.73 9.28 -53.74
N ARG A 256 51.94 10.22 -54.25
CA ARG A 256 51.98 10.64 -55.64
C ARG A 256 52.37 12.11 -55.69
N CYS A 257 53.12 12.38 -56.75
CA CYS A 257 53.70 13.62 -57.22
C CYS A 257 52.71 14.77 -57.31
#